data_AF-A0A819ZZT6-F1
#
_entry.id   AF-A0A819ZZT6-F1
#
_cell.length_a   1.000
_cell.length_b   1.000
_cell.length_c   1.000
_cell.angle_alpha   90.00
_cell.angle_beta   90.00
_cell.angle_gamma   90.00
#
_symmetry.space_group_name_H-M   'P 1'
#
loop_
_entity.id
_entity.type
_entity.pdbx_description
1 polymer ?
#
loop_
_entity_poly.entity_id
_entity_poly.type
_entity_poly.pdbx_seq_one_letter_code
_entity_poly.pdbx_strand_id
1 'polypeptide(L)' 'MGAGTTSFQFTYQTYSKEDRVKVWNGATNLLDSGCVGTGSPVTVTLNLTSSDKNIRVDVEPNCTGGLETSWYFTVACSNN' A
#
# COMPACT_ATOMS: atom_id res chain seq x y z
N MET A 1 -3.88 -20.61 21.11
CA MET A 1 -3.11 -19.37 21.38
C MET A 1 -2.00 -19.29 20.34
N GLY A 2 -1.83 -18.13 19.69
CA GLY A 2 -0.80 -17.88 18.66
C GLY A 2 -1.37 -17.66 17.26
N ALA A 3 -2.05 -16.54 17.02
CA ALA A 3 -2.29 -16.08 15.65
C ALA A 3 -0.94 -15.57 15.12
N GLY A 4 -0.26 -16.38 14.28
CA GLY A 4 0.97 -15.95 13.65
C GLY A 4 0.71 -14.69 12.83
N THR A 5 1.28 -13.56 13.25
CA THR A 5 1.26 -12.31 12.50
C THR A 5 1.96 -12.57 11.16
N THR A 6 1.17 -12.73 10.10
CA THR A 6 1.70 -12.88 8.75
C THR A 6 2.01 -11.49 8.22
N SER A 7 3.28 -11.19 7.99
CA SER A 7 3.73 -9.93 7.40
C SER A 7 4.02 -10.10 5.92
N PHE A 8 3.93 -9.00 5.18
CA PHE A 8 4.32 -8.91 3.78
C PHE A 8 4.98 -7.56 3.52
N GLN A 9 5.85 -7.51 2.52
CA GLN A 9 6.44 -6.27 2.02
C GLN A 9 5.55 -5.70 0.93
N PHE A 10 5.19 -4.43 1.10
CA PHE A 10 4.47 -3.64 0.13
C PHE A 10 5.39 -2.53 -0.36
N THR A 11 5.71 -2.55 -1.65
CA THR A 11 6.49 -1.49 -2.30
C THR A 11 5.57 -0.73 -3.23
N TYR A 12 5.57 0.59 -3.15
CA TYR A 12 4.78 1.46 -4.02
C TYR A 12 5.59 2.66 -4.50
N GLN A 13 5.20 3.22 -5.65
CA GLN A 13 5.73 4.49 -6.16
C GLN A 13 4.62 5.25 -6.87
N THR A 14 4.59 6.56 -6.66
CA THR A 14 3.67 7.52 -7.34
C THR A 14 4.44 8.53 -8.20
N TYR A 15 5.74 8.32 -8.40
CA TYR A 15 6.62 9.18 -9.21
C TYR A 15 6.52 10.66 -8.77
N SER A 16 6.39 11.59 -9.70
CA SER A 16 6.22 13.03 -9.42
C SER A 16 4.76 13.47 -9.33
N LYS A 17 3.80 12.58 -9.56
CA LYS A 17 2.36 12.87 -9.53
C LYS A 17 1.83 12.48 -8.16
N GLU A 18 1.00 13.34 -7.59
CA GLU A 18 0.48 13.09 -6.25
C GLU A 18 -0.73 12.17 -6.33
N ASP A 19 -0.50 10.90 -6.00
CA ASP A 19 -1.51 9.87 -5.86
C ASP A 19 -1.56 9.39 -4.41
N ARG A 20 -2.71 8.87 -3.98
CA ARG A 20 -2.87 8.31 -2.63
C ARG A 20 -3.13 6.83 -2.70
N VAL A 21 -2.21 6.05 -2.13
CA VAL A 21 -2.30 4.60 -2.05
C VAL A 21 -2.76 4.21 -0.65
N LYS A 22 -3.86 3.45 -0.59
CA LYS A 22 -4.42 2.90 0.64
C LYS A 22 -4.39 1.37 0.57
N VAL A 23 -3.90 0.71 1.62
CA VAL A 23 -3.85 -0.76 1.71
C VAL A 23 -4.72 -1.21 2.87
N TRP A 24 -5.60 -2.17 2.60
CA TRP A 24 -6.56 -2.70 3.56
C TRP A 24 -6.43 -4.21 3.70
N ASN A 25 -6.67 -4.71 4.90
CA ASN A 25 -6.96 -6.12 5.15
C ASN A 25 -8.31 -6.21 5.88
N GLY A 26 -9.33 -6.72 5.18
CA GLY A 26 -10.71 -6.61 5.62
C GLY A 26 -11.14 -5.14 5.73
N ALA A 27 -11.64 -4.74 6.92
CA ALA A 27 -12.04 -3.37 7.22
C ALA A 27 -10.90 -2.51 7.82
N THR A 28 -9.72 -3.08 8.05
CA THR A 28 -8.60 -2.37 8.67
C THR A 28 -7.72 -1.73 7.62
N ASN A 29 -7.51 -0.42 7.74
CA ASN A 29 -6.50 0.30 6.97
C ASN A 29 -5.11 0.00 7.54
N LEU A 30 -4.23 -0.57 6.74
CA LEU A 30 -2.85 -0.91 7.10
C LEU A 30 -1.86 0.18 6.69
N LEU A 31 -2.17 0.91 5.61
CA LEU A 31 -1.33 1.96 5.05
C LEU A 31 -2.21 3.01 4.39
N ASP A 32 -1.90 4.28 4.67
CA ASP A 32 -2.36 5.41 3.89
C ASP A 32 -1.16 6.29 3.57
N SER A 33 -0.78 6.37 2.30
CA SER A 33 0.38 7.18 1.90
C SER A 33 0.14 8.68 2.04
N GLY A 34 -1.10 9.12 2.24
CA GLY A 34 -1.50 10.49 1.93
C GLY A 34 -1.39 10.79 0.44
N CYS A 35 -1.67 12.03 0.06
CA CYS A 35 -1.51 12.48 -1.32
C CYS A 35 -0.05 12.88 -1.56
N VAL A 36 0.72 12.01 -2.22
CA VAL A 36 2.17 12.19 -2.33
C VAL A 36 2.70 11.73 -3.68
N GLY A 37 3.69 12.45 -4.20
CA GLY A 37 4.57 12.00 -5.28
C GLY A 37 5.86 11.49 -4.67
N THR A 38 6.07 10.18 -4.60
CA THR A 38 7.19 9.61 -3.83
C THR A 38 8.57 9.84 -4.46
N GLY A 39 8.64 10.13 -5.77
CA GLY A 39 9.87 10.29 -6.56
C GLY A 39 10.65 8.98 -6.79
N SER A 40 10.71 8.13 -5.77
CA SER A 40 11.37 6.82 -5.72
C SER A 40 10.44 5.77 -5.10
N PRO A 41 10.76 4.46 -5.24
CA PRO A 41 9.99 3.40 -4.59
C PRO A 41 10.07 3.49 -3.06
N VAL A 42 8.93 3.32 -2.40
CA VAL A 42 8.81 3.25 -0.93
C VAL A 42 8.39 1.84 -0.54
N THR A 43 9.17 1.18 0.31
CA THR A 43 8.89 -0.16 0.82
C THR A 43 8.48 -0.11 2.29
N VAL A 44 7.37 -0.74 2.62
CA VAL A 44 6.87 -0.89 4.00
C VAL A 44 6.53 -2.34 4.30
N THR A 45 6.77 -2.77 5.53
CA THR A 45 6.32 -4.08 6.01
C THR A 45 4.96 -3.93 6.68
N LEU A 46 3.94 -4.58 6.13
CA LEU A 46 2.58 -4.54 6.65
C LEU A 46 2.22 -5.89 7.27
N ASN A 47 1.46 -5.84 8.37
CA ASN A 47 1.00 -7.03 9.08
C ASN A 47 -0.48 -7.28 8.75
N LEU A 48 -0.82 -8.51 8.36
CA LEU A 48 -2.21 -8.91 8.27
C LEU A 48 -2.82 -8.89 9.67
N THR A 49 -3.95 -8.20 9.81
CA THR A 49 -4.67 -8.03 11.09
C THR A 49 -5.85 -8.97 11.21
N SER A 50 -6.28 -9.59 10.12
CA SER A 50 -7.37 -10.56 10.07
C SER A 50 -6.89 -11.96 9.66
N SER A 51 -7.76 -12.95 9.85
CA SER A 51 -7.55 -14.30 9.32
C SER A 51 -7.66 -14.35 7.78
N ASP A 52 -8.25 -13.33 7.16
CA ASP A 52 -8.32 -13.18 5.72
C ASP A 52 -6.92 -12.88 5.15
N LYS A 53 -6.53 -13.63 4.13
CA LYS A 53 -5.25 -13.50 3.43
C LYS A 53 -5.34 -12.56 2.22
N ASN A 54 -6.51 -12.00 1.95
CA ASN A 54 -6.70 -10.99 0.93
C ASN A 54 -6.30 -9.60 1.43
N ILE A 55 -5.67 -8.84 0.55
CA ILE A 55 -5.47 -7.40 0.73
C ILE A 55 -6.21 -6.67 -0.39
N ARG A 56 -6.70 -5.48 -0.08
CA ARG A 56 -7.28 -4.55 -1.05
C ARG A 56 -6.38 -3.33 -1.16
N VAL A 57 -6.02 -2.97 -2.38
CA VAL A 57 -5.25 -1.75 -2.68
C VAL A 57 -6.17 -0.79 -3.38
N ASP A 58 -6.44 0.35 -2.75
CA ASP A 58 -7.18 1.45 -3.33
C ASP A 58 -6.21 2.55 -3.72
N VAL A 59 -6.20 2.92 -5.00
CA VAL A 59 -5.43 4.06 -5.49
C VAL A 59 -6.41 5.18 -5.84
N GLU A 60 -6.20 6.34 -5.22
CA GLU A 60 -6.92 7.58 -5.49
C GLU A 60 -5.99 8.46 -6.35
N PRO A 61 -6.17 8.45 -7.68
CA PRO A 61 -5.27 9.14 -8.59
C PRO A 61 -5.47 10.66 -8.52
N ASN A 62 -4.40 11.42 -8.72
CA ASN A 62 -4.43 12.89 -8.78
C ASN A 62 -5.16 13.51 -7.58
N CYS A 63 -4.84 13.07 -6.37
CA CYS A 63 -5.61 13.43 -5.18
C CYS A 63 -5.47 14.92 -4.77
N THR A 64 -4.54 15.67 -5.35
CA THR A 64 -4.47 17.15 -5.25
C THR A 64 -5.05 17.89 -6.45
N GLY A 65 -5.59 17.15 -7.44
CA GLY A 65 -6.05 17.69 -8.72
C GLY A 65 -4.98 17.62 -9.81
N GLY A 66 -5.40 17.43 -11.05
CA GLY A 66 -4.49 17.27 -12.19
C GLY A 66 -5.09 16.43 -13.30
N LEU A 67 -4.30 16.20 -14.35
CA LEU A 67 -4.72 15.44 -15.54
C LEU A 67 -3.95 14.13 -15.72
N GLU A 68 -2.90 13.88 -14.93
CA GLU A 68 -1.94 12.80 -15.17
C GLU A 68 -1.59 12.09 -13.87
N THR A 69 -1.83 10.79 -13.81
CA THR A 69 -1.48 9.91 -12.69
C THR A 69 -0.48 8.86 -13.15
N SER A 70 0.42 8.41 -12.27
CA SER A 70 1.32 7.31 -12.58
C SER A 70 1.73 6.63 -11.29
N TRP A 71 1.46 5.33 -11.20
CA TRP A 71 1.77 4.56 -10.01
C TRP A 71 2.07 3.12 -10.36
N TYR A 72 2.82 2.47 -9.49
CA TYR A 72 2.89 1.01 -9.45
C TYR A 72 3.01 0.54 -8.00
N PHE A 73 2.70 -0.73 -7.79
CA PHE A 73 3.02 -1.41 -6.55
C PHE A 73 3.45 -2.85 -6.80
N THR A 74 4.19 -3.40 -5.86
CA THR A 74 4.52 -4.83 -5.80
C THR A 74 4.30 -5.35 -4.39
N VAL A 75 3.91 -6.61 -4.31
CA VAL A 75 3.68 -7.33 -3.05
C VAL A 75 4.65 -8.51 -3.01
N ALA A 76 5.38 -8.64 -1.92
CA ALA A 76 6.25 -9.78 -1.68
C ALA A 76 5.99 -10.35 -0.28
N CYS A 77 5.96 -11.68 -0.17
CA CYS A 77 6.05 -12.31 1.14
C CYS A 77 7.43 -11.99 1.72
N SER A 78 7.48 -11.51 2.96
CA SER A 78 8.76 -11.40 3.66
C SER A 78 9.25 -12.82 3.91
N ASN A 79 10.21 -13.28 3.11
CA ASN A 79 10.89 -14.55 3.37
C ASN A 79 11.57 -14.41 4.73
N ASN A 80 11.11 -15.21 5.70
CA ASN A 80 11.77 -15.38 6.98
C ASN A 80 12.88 -16.42 6.79
#